data_AF-B7QGF9-F1
#
_entry.id   AF-B7QGF9-F1
#
_cell.length_a   1.000
_cell.length_b   1.000
_cell.length_c   1.000
_cell.angle_alpha   90.00
_cell.angle_beta   90.00
_cell.angle_gamma   90.00
#
_symmetry.space_group_name_H-M   'P 1'
#
loop_
_entity.id
_entity.type
_entity.pdbx_description
1 polymer ?
#
loop_
_entity_poly.entity_id
_entity_poly.type
_entity_poly.pdbx_seq_one_letter_code
_entity_poly.pdbx_strand_id
1 'polypeptide(L)'
;MGRSTMKGTPWSTATIEKALKLRLACGARGFNVVRELAAPLPTERTLQRYLEKFKFSPGNLHNVLQSLAVKVNFMEDHERQAVLMLGEIQLTTGLACEQETGSSTPPSVDGTRPEDVTVTHGHVFMLGGVTTHWRQTVAYHVTENSFGSDTVKSVTLAILQECEQFGIRVDDVVSDIGNKN
;
A
#
# COMPACT_ATOMS: atom_id res chain seq x y z
N MET A 1 14.34 -14.36 40.34
CA MET A 1 14.37 -12.99 39.77
C MET A 1 14.14 -13.13 38.27
N GLY A 2 13.10 -12.69 37.59
CA GLY A 2 11.83 -12.02 37.91
C GLY A 2 11.13 -11.77 36.57
N ARG A 3 9.81 -12.03 36.50
CA ARG A 3 8.77 -11.25 35.80
C ARG A 3 7.49 -12.09 35.68
N SER A 4 6.66 -12.02 36.73
CA SER A 4 5.23 -12.30 36.61
C SER A 4 4.56 -11.03 36.10
N THR A 5 4.43 -10.92 34.79
CA THR A 5 3.34 -10.17 34.17
C THR A 5 2.47 -11.20 33.48
N MET A 6 1.16 -11.24 33.74
CA MET A 6 0.18 -12.10 33.02
C MET A 6 0.11 -11.80 31.49
N LYS A 7 1.01 -10.98 30.97
CA LYS A 7 1.20 -10.74 29.54
C LYS A 7 2.11 -11.86 29.04
N GLY A 8 1.54 -12.81 28.29
CA GLY A 8 2.28 -13.92 27.69
C GLY A 8 3.49 -13.46 26.86
N THR A 9 4.33 -14.41 26.48
CA THR A 9 5.56 -14.16 25.72
C THR A 9 5.26 -13.45 24.40
N PRO A 10 6.02 -12.40 24.01
CA PRO A 10 5.85 -11.77 22.71
C PRO A 10 6.14 -12.74 21.57
N TRP A 11 5.35 -12.67 20.50
CA TRP A 11 5.57 -13.48 19.30
C TRP A 11 6.82 -13.03 18.56
N SER A 12 7.57 -14.00 18.02
CA SER A 12 8.71 -13.70 17.15
C SER A 12 8.23 -13.12 15.82
N THR A 13 9.06 -12.26 15.19
CA THR A 13 8.75 -11.69 13.87
C THR A 13 8.53 -12.78 12.82
N ALA A 14 9.35 -13.83 12.83
CA ALA A 14 9.20 -14.97 11.93
C ALA A 14 7.85 -15.69 12.07
N THR A 15 7.35 -15.83 13.31
CA THR A 15 6.02 -16.40 13.57
C THR A 15 4.91 -15.49 13.04
N ILE A 16 5.04 -14.18 13.24
CA ILE A 16 4.07 -13.20 12.75
C ILE A 16 4.02 -13.19 11.22
N GLU A 17 5.18 -13.15 10.55
CA GLU A 17 5.26 -13.21 9.08
C GLU A 17 4.62 -14.49 8.53
N LYS A 18 4.92 -15.65 9.14
CA LYS A 18 4.32 -16.93 8.74
C LYS A 18 2.80 -16.90 8.90
N ALA A 19 2.31 -16.35 10.02
CA ALA A 19 0.89 -16.22 10.29
C ALA A 19 0.20 -15.22 9.34
N LEU A 20 0.85 -14.11 8.98
CA LEU A 20 0.35 -13.16 7.97
C LEU A 20 0.25 -13.81 6.59
N LYS A 21 1.28 -14.55 6.16
CA LYS A 21 1.27 -15.31 4.89
C LYS A 21 0.12 -16.31 4.86
N LEU A 22 -0.10 -17.04 5.95
CA LEU A 22 -1.21 -17.98 6.07
C LEU A 22 -2.58 -17.27 6.05
N ARG A 23 -2.71 -16.16 6.78
CA ARG A 23 -3.94 -15.35 6.83
C ARG A 23 -4.30 -14.74 5.47
N LEU A 24 -3.30 -14.40 4.66
CA LEU A 24 -3.45 -13.94 3.29
C LEU A 24 -3.88 -15.08 2.36
N ALA A 25 -3.26 -16.26 2.46
CA ALA A 25 -3.54 -17.40 1.60
C ALA A 25 -4.93 -18.02 1.83
N CYS A 26 -5.37 -18.14 3.10
CA CYS A 26 -6.60 -18.87 3.46
C CYS A 26 -7.78 -17.96 3.86
N GLY A 27 -7.57 -16.64 3.93
CA GLY A 27 -8.55 -15.68 4.46
C GLY A 27 -8.81 -15.84 5.97
N ALA A 28 -9.74 -15.04 6.53
CA ALA A 28 -10.00 -14.98 7.97
C ALA A 28 -10.52 -16.32 8.52
N ARG A 29 -11.53 -16.87 7.85
CA ARG A 29 -12.19 -18.12 8.25
C ARG A 29 -11.21 -19.30 8.17
N GLY A 30 -10.48 -19.42 7.06
CA GLY A 30 -9.48 -20.48 6.90
C GLY A 30 -8.34 -20.37 7.92
N PHE A 31 -7.87 -19.16 8.20
CA PHE A 31 -6.86 -18.94 9.23
C PHE A 31 -7.33 -19.37 10.62
N ASN A 32 -8.58 -19.08 11.00
CA ASN A 32 -9.13 -19.51 12.29
C ASN A 32 -9.22 -21.03 12.40
N VAL A 33 -9.65 -21.72 11.35
CA VAL A 33 -9.66 -23.20 11.30
C VAL A 33 -8.24 -23.76 11.44
N VAL A 34 -7.26 -23.22 10.70
CA VAL A 34 -5.87 -23.68 10.81
C VAL A 34 -5.29 -23.40 12.20
N ARG A 35 -5.65 -22.29 12.83
CA ARG A 35 -5.24 -21.97 14.22
C ARG A 35 -5.82 -22.95 15.24
N GLU A 36 -7.03 -23.45 15.02
CA GLU A 36 -7.65 -24.47 15.89
C GLU A 36 -7.00 -25.84 15.71
N LEU A 37 -6.57 -26.18 14.50
CA LEU A 37 -5.97 -27.48 14.17
C LEU A 37 -4.46 -27.54 14.37
N ALA A 38 -3.75 -26.42 14.23
CA ALA A 38 -2.29 -26.35 14.27
C ALA A 38 -1.79 -25.53 15.48
N ALA A 39 -0.79 -26.09 16.17
CA ALA A 39 -0.10 -25.49 17.31
C ALA A 39 0.55 -24.10 16.98
N PRO A 40 1.04 -23.38 18.01
CA PRO A 40 0.58 -22.05 18.39
C PRO A 40 0.74 -20.98 17.29
N LEU A 41 -0.39 -20.45 16.80
CA LEU A 41 -0.46 -19.27 15.93
C LEU A 41 -1.04 -18.06 16.69
N PRO A 42 -0.60 -16.84 16.36
CA PRO A 42 -1.16 -15.62 16.95
C PRO A 42 -2.64 -15.45 16.59
N THR A 43 -3.36 -14.72 17.44
CA THR A 43 -4.75 -14.35 17.17
C THR A 43 -4.83 -13.32 16.04
N GLU A 44 -5.98 -13.23 15.36
CA GLU A 44 -6.20 -12.23 14.32
C GLU A 44 -6.02 -10.80 14.85
N ARG A 45 -6.46 -10.52 16.08
CA ARG A 45 -6.23 -9.23 16.75
C ARG A 45 -4.74 -8.93 16.93
N THR A 46 -3.92 -9.93 17.19
CA THR A 46 -2.46 -9.75 17.27
C THR A 46 -1.87 -9.40 15.91
N LEU A 47 -2.36 -10.02 14.83
CA LEU A 47 -1.93 -9.70 13.47
C LEU A 47 -2.36 -8.28 13.07
N GLN A 48 -3.59 -7.89 13.36
CA GLN A 48 -4.10 -6.53 13.12
C GLN A 48 -3.25 -5.48 13.84
N ARG A 49 -3.00 -5.66 15.15
CA ARG A 49 -2.10 -4.77 15.92
C ARG A 49 -0.67 -4.70 15.39
N TYR A 50 -0.21 -5.76 14.73
CA TYR A 50 1.09 -5.74 14.07
C TYR A 50 1.02 -4.93 12.77
N LEU A 51 -0.05 -5.08 11.98
CA LEU A 51 -0.29 -4.34 10.75
C LEU A 51 -0.55 -2.85 10.99
N GLU A 52 -1.19 -2.47 12.11
CA GLU A 52 -1.42 -1.08 12.52
C GLU A 52 -0.13 -0.24 12.61
N LYS A 53 1.03 -0.88 12.76
CA LYS A 53 2.34 -0.21 12.73
C LYS A 53 2.70 0.32 11.35
N PHE A 54 2.14 -0.25 10.29
CA PHE A 54 2.36 0.15 8.92
C PHE A 54 1.24 1.10 8.50
N LYS A 55 1.49 2.40 8.61
CA LYS A 55 0.58 3.43 8.13
C LYS A 55 0.96 3.84 6.72
N PHE A 56 -0.03 3.87 5.83
CA PHE A 56 0.09 4.38 4.48
C PHE A 56 -0.79 5.62 4.40
N SER A 57 -0.18 6.77 4.10
CA SER A 57 -0.90 8.01 3.81
C SER A 57 -1.00 8.18 2.29
N PRO A 58 -2.02 8.90 1.79
CA PRO A 58 -2.07 9.25 0.37
C PRO A 58 -0.82 10.01 -0.06
N GLY A 59 -0.38 9.75 -1.29
CA GLY A 59 0.87 10.19 -1.85
C GLY A 59 1.71 9.04 -2.40
N ASN A 60 2.97 9.35 -2.68
CA ASN A 60 3.98 8.37 -3.06
C ASN A 60 4.28 7.45 -1.87
N LEU A 61 4.15 6.14 -2.09
CA LEU A 61 4.41 5.11 -1.09
C LEU A 61 5.91 4.77 -1.06
N HIS A 62 6.69 5.69 -0.51
CA HIS A 62 8.15 5.56 -0.39
C HIS A 62 8.57 4.23 0.27
N ASN A 63 7.87 3.79 1.32
CA ASN A 63 8.15 2.50 2.00
C ASN A 63 8.01 1.30 1.04
N VAL A 64 7.04 1.38 0.12
CA VAL A 64 6.77 0.32 -0.86
C VAL A 64 7.78 0.39 -1.99
N LEU A 65 8.12 1.59 -2.47
CA LEU A 65 9.17 1.80 -3.46
C LEU A 65 10.54 1.33 -2.95
N GLN A 66 10.88 1.61 -1.68
CA GLN A 66 12.09 1.08 -1.05
C GLN A 66 12.08 -0.45 -0.96
N SER A 67 10.94 -1.04 -0.63
CA SER A 67 10.78 -2.50 -0.61
C SER A 67 10.94 -3.11 -2.02
N LEU A 68 10.45 -2.40 -3.04
CA LEU A 68 10.63 -2.78 -4.44
C LEU A 68 12.10 -2.67 -4.85
N ALA A 69 12.82 -1.62 -4.42
CA ALA A 69 14.25 -1.46 -4.70
C ALA A 69 15.08 -2.64 -4.16
N VAL A 70 14.76 -3.15 -2.98
CA VAL A 70 15.38 -4.37 -2.44
C VAL A 70 15.16 -5.57 -3.36
N LYS A 71 13.96 -5.70 -3.94
CA LYS A 71 13.63 -6.76 -4.90
C LYS A 71 14.40 -6.59 -6.21
N VAL A 72 14.54 -5.36 -6.71
CA VAL A 72 15.23 -5.02 -7.97
C VAL A 72 16.71 -5.38 -7.94
N ASN A 73 17.35 -5.33 -6.76
CA ASN A 73 18.74 -5.78 -6.59
C ASN A 73 18.95 -7.27 -6.92
N PHE A 74 17.89 -8.09 -6.86
CA PHE A 74 17.93 -9.50 -7.21
C PHE A 74 17.38 -9.80 -8.62
N MET A 75 17.00 -8.76 -9.37
CA MET A 75 16.50 -8.88 -10.74
C MET A 75 17.64 -8.76 -11.75
N GLU A 76 17.54 -9.53 -12.83
CA GLU A 76 18.38 -9.35 -14.02
C GLU A 76 17.99 -8.08 -14.78
N ASP A 77 18.88 -7.53 -15.61
CA ASP A 77 18.64 -6.24 -16.29
C ASP A 77 17.37 -6.23 -17.16
N HIS A 78 17.04 -7.37 -17.78
CA HIS A 78 15.82 -7.50 -18.58
C HIS A 78 14.54 -7.57 -17.73
N GLU A 79 14.64 -7.98 -16.45
CA GLU A 79 13.51 -8.05 -15.51
C GLU A 79 13.17 -6.69 -14.88
N ARG A 80 14.07 -5.71 -15.01
CA ARG A 80 13.91 -4.33 -14.52
C ARG A 80 13.12 -3.42 -15.45
N GLN A 81 12.71 -3.93 -16.61
CA GLN A 81 11.81 -3.24 -17.52
C GLN A 81 10.38 -3.24 -16.96
N ALA A 82 9.81 -2.05 -16.81
CA ALA A 82 8.51 -1.85 -16.19
C ALA A 82 7.61 -0.93 -17.03
N VAL A 83 6.31 -1.10 -16.79
CA VAL A 83 5.22 -0.25 -17.28
C VAL A 83 4.63 0.48 -16.07
N LEU A 84 4.38 1.77 -16.21
CA LEU A 84 3.62 2.54 -15.22
C LEU A 84 2.16 2.60 -15.65
N MET A 85 1.27 2.04 -14.83
CA MET A 85 -0.17 2.07 -15.04
C MET A 85 -0.81 3.07 -14.09
N LEU A 86 -1.67 3.92 -14.63
CA LEU A 86 -2.46 4.89 -13.90
C LEU A 86 -3.94 4.57 -14.10
N GLY A 87 -4.71 4.66 -13.02
CA GLY A 87 -6.15 4.44 -13.08
C GLY A 87 -6.89 5.18 -11.98
N GLU A 88 -8.14 5.54 -12.28
CA GLU A 88 -9.06 6.10 -11.32
C GLU A 88 -9.98 5.01 -10.76
N ILE A 89 -10.23 5.07 -9.47
CA ILE A 89 -11.21 4.24 -8.76
C ILE A 89 -12.27 5.15 -8.17
N GLN A 90 -13.54 4.79 -8.33
CA GLN A 90 -14.63 5.45 -7.63
C GLN A 90 -14.70 4.93 -6.19
N LEU A 91 -14.66 5.84 -5.24
CA LEU A 91 -14.77 5.52 -3.82
C LEU A 91 -16.21 5.70 -3.38
N THR A 92 -16.70 4.79 -2.55
CA THR A 92 -18.01 4.96 -1.92
C THR A 92 -17.90 6.11 -0.92
N THR A 93 -18.62 7.20 -1.20
CA THR A 93 -18.68 8.36 -0.31
C THR A 93 -19.31 7.95 1.02
N GLY A 94 -18.55 8.05 2.10
CA GLY A 94 -19.01 7.79 3.46
C GLY A 94 -18.08 8.43 4.47
N LEU A 95 -18.63 8.90 5.59
CA LEU A 95 -17.85 9.40 6.71
C LEU A 95 -17.15 8.21 7.40
N ALA A 96 -15.89 7.95 7.05
CA ALA A 96 -15.07 7.01 7.77
C ALA A 96 -14.49 7.69 9.02
N CYS A 97 -15.14 7.50 10.17
CA CYS A 97 -14.58 7.92 11.45
C CYS A 97 -13.53 6.88 11.90
N GLU A 98 -12.26 7.16 11.66
CA GLU A 98 -11.16 6.38 12.23
C GLU A 98 -11.05 6.71 13.73
N GLN A 99 -11.32 5.73 14.60
CA GLN A 99 -11.31 5.92 16.06
C GLN A 99 -9.90 5.93 16.68
N GLU A 100 -8.85 5.80 15.87
CA GLU A 100 -7.49 5.51 16.33
C GLU A 100 -6.54 6.66 15.94
N THR A 101 -6.43 7.66 16.83
CA THR A 101 -5.44 8.75 16.85
C THR A 101 -5.84 10.04 16.13
N GLY A 102 -5.88 11.16 16.88
CA GLY A 102 -6.20 12.52 16.42
C GLY A 102 -5.27 13.06 15.33
N SER A 103 -5.51 12.61 14.09
CA SER A 103 -4.95 13.13 12.86
C SER A 103 -6.11 13.21 11.87
N SER A 104 -6.78 14.37 11.88
CA SER A 104 -7.82 14.72 10.94
C SER A 104 -7.34 14.48 9.51
N THR A 105 -8.04 13.61 8.79
CA THR A 105 -8.22 13.59 7.33
C THR A 105 -6.92 13.46 6.49
N PRO A 106 -6.87 12.59 5.48
CA PRO A 106 -5.75 12.62 4.53
C PRO A 106 -5.61 14.03 3.92
N PRO A 107 -4.40 14.61 3.85
CA PRO A 107 -4.21 15.88 3.17
C PRO A 107 -4.57 15.69 1.71
N SER A 108 -5.69 16.29 1.30
CA SER A 108 -5.98 16.52 -0.12
C SER A 108 -4.85 17.34 -0.71
N VAL A 109 -4.43 17.00 -1.93
CA VAL A 109 -3.27 17.62 -2.62
C VAL A 109 -3.47 19.14 -2.83
N ASP A 110 -4.71 19.63 -2.69
CA ASP A 110 -5.07 21.05 -2.82
C ASP A 110 -4.94 21.89 -1.53
N GLY A 111 -4.31 21.37 -0.47
CA GLY A 111 -3.94 22.18 0.70
C GLY A 111 -5.08 22.82 1.49
N THR A 112 -6.34 22.50 1.16
CA THR A 112 -7.52 23.08 1.81
C THR A 112 -8.05 22.07 2.82
N ARG A 113 -7.97 22.41 4.11
CA ARG A 113 -8.73 21.74 5.17
C ARG A 113 -10.15 22.29 5.17
N PRO A 114 -11.15 21.46 4.88
CA PRO A 114 -12.41 21.57 5.61
C PRO A 114 -12.85 20.22 6.21
N GLU A 115 -13.65 20.29 7.26
CA GLU A 115 -14.08 19.14 8.07
C GLU A 115 -15.25 18.35 7.45
N ASP A 116 -15.44 18.46 6.13
CA ASP A 116 -16.53 17.83 5.37
C ASP A 116 -16.08 17.45 3.94
N VAL A 117 -14.84 16.99 3.80
CA VAL A 117 -14.29 16.61 2.49
C VAL A 117 -14.90 15.28 2.04
N THR A 118 -15.76 15.32 1.03
CA THR A 118 -16.31 14.12 0.42
C THR A 118 -15.35 13.60 -0.63
N VAL A 119 -14.49 12.67 -0.21
CA VAL A 119 -13.61 11.94 -1.12
C VAL A 119 -14.45 11.02 -2.01
N THR A 120 -14.44 11.28 -3.31
CA THR A 120 -15.25 10.54 -4.29
C THR A 120 -14.40 9.69 -5.22
N HIS A 121 -13.15 10.09 -5.48
CA HIS A 121 -12.26 9.43 -6.44
C HIS A 121 -10.90 9.15 -5.82
N GLY A 122 -10.36 7.97 -6.08
CA GLY A 122 -8.98 7.60 -5.81
C GLY A 122 -8.21 7.49 -7.12
N HIS A 123 -7.01 8.06 -7.19
CA HIS A 123 -6.09 7.85 -8.29
C HIS A 123 -4.99 6.90 -7.84
N VAL A 124 -4.76 5.82 -8.57
CA VAL A 124 -3.82 4.76 -8.20
C VAL A 124 -2.75 4.63 -9.27
N PHE A 125 -1.50 4.60 -8.83
CA PHE A 125 -0.33 4.41 -9.67
C PHE A 125 0.29 3.05 -9.35
N MET A 126 0.48 2.23 -10.38
CA MET A 126 0.99 0.86 -10.24
C MET A 126 2.11 0.60 -11.24
N LEU A 127 3.23 0.08 -10.76
CA LEU A 127 4.28 -0.46 -11.61
C LEU A 127 3.97 -1.92 -11.94
N GLY A 128 4.20 -2.31 -13.19
CA GLY A 128 4.13 -3.70 -13.63
C GLY A 128 5.39 -4.09 -14.38
N GLY A 129 5.91 -5.29 -14.13
CA GLY A 129 7.01 -5.84 -14.93
C GLY A 129 6.57 -6.20 -16.34
N VAL A 130 7.41 -5.91 -17.33
CA VAL A 130 7.14 -6.21 -18.74
C VAL A 130 7.52 -7.66 -19.06
N THR A 131 8.73 -8.07 -18.70
CA THR A 131 9.27 -9.41 -18.98
C THR A 131 8.86 -10.44 -17.92
N THR A 132 8.74 -10.01 -16.67
CA THR A 132 8.29 -10.83 -15.56
C THR A 132 6.98 -10.32 -14.99
N HIS A 133 6.08 -11.25 -14.69
CA HIS A 133 4.76 -10.90 -14.17
C HIS A 133 4.83 -10.49 -12.70
N TRP A 134 5.01 -9.20 -12.43
CA TRP A 134 4.82 -8.60 -11.12
C TRP A 134 4.03 -7.29 -11.24
N ARG A 135 3.33 -6.92 -10.17
CA ARG A 135 2.59 -5.67 -10.06
C ARG A 135 2.75 -5.11 -8.65
N GLN A 136 2.99 -3.81 -8.54
CA GLN A 136 3.15 -3.14 -7.25
C GLN A 136 2.52 -1.75 -7.30
N THR A 137 1.58 -1.48 -6.40
CA THR A 137 1.06 -0.12 -6.21
C THR A 137 2.15 0.74 -5.57
N VAL A 138 2.44 1.89 -6.17
CA VAL A 138 3.55 2.78 -5.77
C VAL A 138 3.08 4.14 -5.29
N ALA A 139 1.90 4.58 -5.71
CA ALA A 139 1.27 5.78 -5.17
C ALA A 139 -0.24 5.64 -5.20
N TYR A 140 -0.91 6.30 -4.27
CA TYR A 140 -2.34 6.50 -4.36
C TYR A 140 -2.69 7.88 -3.82
N HIS A 141 -3.60 8.55 -4.49
CA HIS A 141 -4.08 9.86 -4.09
C HIS A 141 -5.60 9.84 -4.02
N VAL A 142 -6.17 10.67 -3.16
CA VAL A 142 -7.61 10.79 -2.97
C VAL A 142 -8.04 12.21 -3.30
N THR A 143 -9.14 12.36 -4.02
CA THR A 143 -9.65 13.66 -4.48
C THR A 143 -11.17 13.72 -4.43
N GLU A 144 -11.70 14.93 -4.34
CA GLU A 144 -13.14 15.20 -4.31
C GLU A 144 -13.76 15.34 -5.70
N ASN A 145 -13.01 15.85 -6.68
CA ASN A 145 -13.59 16.19 -7.99
C ASN A 145 -12.58 16.12 -9.13
N SER A 146 -11.99 14.92 -9.31
CA SER A 146 -10.98 14.54 -10.31
C SER A 146 -9.63 15.25 -10.19
N PHE A 147 -8.59 14.64 -10.76
CA PHE A 147 -7.23 15.15 -10.68
C PHE A 147 -6.98 16.29 -11.66
N GLY A 148 -6.24 17.31 -11.24
CA GLY A 148 -5.64 18.29 -12.16
C GLY A 148 -4.51 17.64 -12.95
N SER A 149 -4.48 17.85 -14.28
CA SER A 149 -3.51 17.24 -15.19
C SER A 149 -2.06 17.58 -14.80
N ASP A 150 -1.81 18.81 -14.31
CA ASP A 150 -0.49 19.24 -13.84
C ASP A 150 -0.02 18.44 -12.62
N THR A 151 -0.93 18.07 -11.72
CA THR A 151 -0.64 17.29 -10.52
C THR A 151 -0.39 15.82 -10.86
N VAL A 152 -1.16 15.22 -11.79
CA VAL A 152 -0.88 13.85 -12.27
C VAL A 152 0.50 13.79 -12.90
N LYS A 153 0.82 14.79 -13.73
CA LYS A 153 2.13 14.88 -14.39
C LYS A 153 3.27 15.01 -13.38
N SER A 154 3.14 15.88 -12.38
CA SER A 154 4.19 16.06 -11.37
C SER A 154 4.41 14.79 -10.54
N VAL A 155 3.34 14.11 -10.12
CA VAL A 155 3.41 12.82 -9.41
C VAL A 155 4.03 11.74 -10.29
N THR A 156 3.62 11.66 -11.57
CA THR A 156 4.18 10.70 -12.53
C THR A 156 5.68 10.90 -12.70
N LEU A 157 6.12 12.15 -12.90
CA LEU A 157 7.54 12.47 -13.02
C LEU A 157 8.33 12.13 -11.76
N ALA A 158 7.76 12.39 -10.57
CA ALA A 158 8.38 12.03 -9.30
C ALA A 158 8.57 10.50 -9.19
N ILE A 159 7.54 9.71 -9.53
CA ILE A 159 7.62 8.25 -9.53
C ILE A 159 8.68 7.76 -10.53
N LEU A 160 8.73 8.33 -11.73
CA LEU A 160 9.72 7.95 -12.76
C LEU A 160 11.15 8.25 -12.28
N GLN A 161 11.38 9.41 -11.65
CA GLN A 161 12.68 9.76 -11.07
C GLN A 161 13.09 8.80 -9.96
N GLU A 162 12.17 8.43 -9.07
CA GLU A 162 12.44 7.43 -8.02
C GLU A 162 12.74 6.05 -8.63
N CYS A 163 11.99 5.63 -9.65
CA CYS A 163 12.23 4.36 -10.34
C CYS A 163 13.62 4.30 -10.97
N GLU A 164 14.04 5.37 -11.65
CA GLU A 164 15.36 5.47 -12.26
C GLU A 164 16.49 5.37 -11.23
N GLN A 165 16.33 6.01 -10.06
CA GLN A 165 17.28 5.90 -8.95
C GLN A 165 17.42 4.46 -8.43
N PHE A 166 16.35 3.67 -8.49
CA PHE A 166 16.36 2.27 -8.08
C PHE A 166 16.78 1.30 -9.21
N GLY A 167 17.08 1.80 -10.40
CA GLY A 167 17.47 0.99 -11.55
C GLY A 167 16.31 0.30 -12.26
N ILE A 168 15.08 0.75 -12.03
CA ILE A 168 13.88 0.30 -12.77
C ILE A 168 13.75 1.18 -14.01
N ARG A 169 13.68 0.55 -15.19
CA ARG A 169 13.49 1.25 -16.46
C ARG A 169 12.01 1.23 -16.82
N VAL A 170 11.35 2.38 -16.72
CA VAL A 170 9.95 2.52 -17.14
C VAL A 170 9.91 2.92 -18.61
N ASP A 171 9.45 2.00 -19.45
CA ASP A 171 9.46 2.17 -20.91
C ASP A 171 8.14 2.72 -21.46
N ASP A 172 7.01 2.36 -20.82
CA ASP A 172 5.68 2.80 -21.24
C ASP A 172 4.84 3.26 -20.05
N VAL A 173 3.96 4.23 -20.33
CA VAL A 173 2.96 4.73 -19.39
C VAL A 173 1.58 4.44 -19.97
N VAL A 174 0.73 3.76 -19.19
CA VAL A 174 -0.62 3.35 -19.59
C VAL A 174 -1.63 4.04 -18.68
N SER A 175 -2.57 4.76 -19.29
CA SER A 175 -3.71 5.38 -18.60
C SER A 175 -5.01 5.00 -19.30
N ASP A 176 -6.13 5.12 -18.59
CA ASP A 176 -7.46 5.05 -19.21
C ASP A 176 -7.71 6.28 -20.10
N ILE A 177 -8.68 6.21 -21.00
CA ILE A 177 -9.15 7.35 -21.82
C ILE A 177 -10.21 8.10 -21.00
N GLY A 178 -9.74 8.98 -20.12
CA GLY A 178 -10.56 9.92 -19.37
C GLY A 178 -10.29 11.35 -19.85
N ASN A 179 -11.27 12.25 -19.73
CA ASN A 179 -11.16 13.66 -20.17
C ASN A 179 -9.98 14.44 -19.53
N LYS A 180 -9.32 13.89 -18.52
CA LYS A 180 -8.27 14.53 -17.71
C LYS A 180 -6.98 13.70 -17.63
N ASN A 181 -6.89 12.59 -18.35
CA ASN A 181 -5.70 11.73 -18.43
C ASN A 181 -4.71 12.23 -19.48
#